data_AF-A0A973P3Q0-F1
#
_entry.id   AF-A0A973P3Q0-F1
#
_cell.length_a   1.000
_cell.length_b   1.000
_cell.length_c   1.000
_cell.angle_alpha   90.00
_cell.angle_beta   90.00
_cell.angle_gamma   90.00
#
_symmetry.space_group_name_H-M   'P 1'
#
loop_
_entity.id
_entity.type
_entity.pdbx_description
1 polymer ?
#
loop_
_entity_poly.entity_id
_entity_poly.type
_entity_poly.pdbx_seq_one_letter_code
_entity_poly.pdbx_strand_id
1 'polypeptide(L)'
;MAGFKLERPDAIEDDVLAVLKPMGSGLDIPMQLLEALEQYVENYTDAAGPTFTGGSYLQPEEPGNEVKPEQTEYDITESYSISITLCLSAKGFLREFQRTVERAALRERIEVVVARLDERLTAAMVGLLRSFVINVLEPDSMEETLLLERVSQGRTVGRTLTQDLRGQLQAVRDRLPELTFGLPPENERILRDYPDRFFECGWTWGAAEDATDIDLPAAVGVRQPHGVAESRPMLHFTVSALDGLADLFSARTSRQGLLTSEQQPLREALNLRWGLALQYWATIATFGTGRWPMEDVPWTGDDGRTSPYFTELVLSVVSLNEQRGIAAGGEVVGRSVGVLEELAQRGRVNRRAVEEDRGINLHDPGVSMPLRGSEADGPRLAWVYTGYAATLAKIALRLAGVTTSRRTRARLIEVADSAVDHLLLRRQQDIGLWDDPANAFPGVSPVPATPSWDITERVVEVFVAAATLVSAPPLADQGQIDQANAKIAEARHILDQERLTIPMAGGAEEQKLLREVEQLLNRADGLVSGRPATASALADKVLRDLDELAFARQAAIRSA
;
A
#
# COMPACT_ATOMS: atom_id res chain seq x y z
N MET A 1 13.57 -7.17 2.83
CA MET A 1 14.19 -6.97 4.15
C MET A 1 15.49 -7.74 4.19
N ALA A 2 16.56 -7.16 4.72
CA ALA A 2 17.71 -7.98 5.14
C ALA A 2 17.25 -8.87 6.32
N GLY A 3 17.74 -10.11 6.42
CA GLY A 3 17.44 -11.05 7.51
C GLY A 3 16.26 -12.00 7.37
N PHE A 4 15.12 -11.56 6.84
CA PHE A 4 13.90 -12.38 6.66
C PHE A 4 13.94 -13.26 5.39
N LYS A 5 15.02 -14.02 5.19
CA LYS A 5 15.22 -14.89 4.01
C LYS A 5 14.72 -16.31 4.25
N LEU A 6 13.43 -16.45 4.58
CA LEU A 6 12.83 -17.74 4.92
C LEU A 6 12.93 -18.76 3.77
N GLU A 7 13.06 -18.29 2.54
CA GLU A 7 13.27 -19.10 1.34
C GLU A 7 14.68 -19.71 1.22
N ARG A 8 15.63 -19.30 2.08
CA ARG A 8 17.01 -19.79 2.12
C ARG A 8 17.39 -20.20 3.54
N PRO A 9 17.25 -21.50 3.89
CA PRO A 9 17.53 -22.02 5.23
C PRO A 9 18.83 -21.51 5.86
N ASP A 10 19.91 -21.50 5.08
CA ASP A 10 21.26 -21.14 5.56
C ASP A 10 21.50 -19.63 5.70
N ALA A 11 20.53 -18.80 5.31
CA ALA A 11 20.65 -17.35 5.29
C ALA A 11 19.64 -16.64 6.21
N ILE A 12 18.92 -17.40 7.05
CA ILE A 12 18.05 -16.87 8.09
C ILE A 12 18.93 -16.38 9.25
N GLU A 13 18.69 -15.16 9.72
CA GLU A 13 19.44 -14.57 10.84
C GLU A 13 19.08 -15.23 12.19
N ASP A 14 20.02 -15.26 13.12
CA ASP A 14 19.90 -16.00 14.40
C ASP A 14 18.74 -15.49 15.27
N ASP A 15 18.46 -14.19 15.23
CA ASP A 15 17.34 -13.58 15.94
C ASP A 15 15.98 -14.00 15.36
N VAL A 16 15.87 -14.06 14.03
CA VAL A 16 14.69 -14.58 13.32
C VAL A 16 14.48 -16.06 13.65
N LEU A 17 15.55 -16.88 13.64
CA LEU A 17 15.47 -18.29 14.06
C LEU A 17 15.05 -18.44 15.52
N ALA A 18 15.52 -17.57 16.41
CA ALA A 18 15.13 -17.60 17.83
C ALA A 18 13.64 -17.32 18.00
N VAL A 19 13.08 -16.36 17.26
CA VAL A 19 11.64 -16.04 17.27
C VAL A 19 10.81 -17.15 16.64
N LEU A 20 11.26 -17.70 15.51
CA LEU A 20 10.54 -18.74 14.76
C LEU A 20 10.82 -20.17 15.25
N LYS A 21 11.53 -20.33 16.36
CA LYS A 21 11.82 -21.65 16.96
C LYS A 21 10.60 -22.58 17.11
N PRO A 22 9.37 -22.10 17.43
CA PRO A 22 8.19 -22.97 17.44
C PRO A 22 7.87 -23.61 16.08
N MET A 23 8.29 -23.01 14.97
CA MET A 23 8.20 -23.55 13.61
C MET A 23 9.36 -24.50 13.26
N GLY A 24 10.27 -24.77 14.19
CA GLY A 24 11.39 -25.69 14.01
C GLY A 24 12.71 -25.01 13.65
N SER A 25 13.61 -25.78 13.02
CA SER A 25 14.93 -25.31 12.58
C SER A 25 14.86 -24.52 11.27
N GLY A 26 15.98 -23.94 10.84
CA GLY A 26 16.07 -23.22 9.56
C GLY A 26 15.65 -24.04 8.34
N LEU A 27 15.79 -25.37 8.39
CA LEU A 27 15.33 -26.29 7.34
C LEU A 27 13.83 -26.63 7.47
N ASP A 28 13.28 -26.63 8.69
CA ASP A 28 11.88 -26.97 8.95
C ASP A 28 10.95 -25.81 8.58
N ILE A 29 11.37 -24.57 8.84
CA ILE A 29 10.56 -23.36 8.58
C ILE A 29 10.01 -23.30 7.15
N PRO A 30 10.83 -23.37 6.08
CA PRO A 30 10.30 -23.30 4.72
C PRO A 30 9.45 -24.52 4.35
N MET A 31 9.68 -25.68 4.98
CA MET A 31 8.85 -26.87 4.79
C MET A 31 7.46 -26.71 5.42
N GLN A 32 7.38 -26.14 6.63
CA GLN A 32 6.10 -25.83 7.27
C GLN A 32 5.34 -24.76 6.50
N LEU A 33 6.02 -23.76 5.93
CA LEU A 33 5.38 -22.77 5.07
C LEU A 33 4.82 -23.40 3.79
N LEU A 34 5.56 -24.32 3.16
CA LEU A 34 5.05 -25.08 2.01
C LEU A 34 3.79 -25.89 2.38
N GLU A 35 3.81 -26.59 3.52
CA GLU A 35 2.65 -27.36 4.01
C GLU A 35 1.45 -26.47 4.34
N ALA A 36 1.67 -25.31 4.97
CA ALA A 36 0.61 -24.34 5.23
C ALA A 36 0.00 -23.79 3.93
N LEU A 37 0.83 -23.52 2.91
CA LEU A 37 0.36 -23.10 1.58
C LEU A 37 -0.45 -24.18 0.89
N GLU A 38 -0.04 -25.46 1.00
CA GLU A 38 -0.79 -26.60 0.49
C GLU A 38 -2.17 -26.72 1.13
N GLN A 39 -2.20 -26.70 2.46
CA GLN A 39 -3.43 -26.77 3.22
C GLN A 39 -4.34 -25.59 2.90
N TYR A 40 -3.78 -24.39 2.74
CA TYR A 40 -4.54 -23.21 2.33
C TYR A 40 -5.19 -23.40 0.95
N VAL A 41 -4.41 -23.76 -0.08
CA VAL A 41 -4.99 -23.90 -1.43
C VAL A 41 -5.99 -25.05 -1.50
N GLU A 42 -5.81 -26.11 -0.72
CA GLU A 42 -6.76 -27.22 -0.63
C GLU A 42 -8.06 -26.81 0.07
N ASN A 43 -7.97 -26.14 1.22
CA ASN A 43 -9.15 -25.72 2.00
C ASN A 43 -10.01 -24.67 1.27
N TYR A 44 -9.40 -23.83 0.44
CA TYR A 44 -10.07 -22.74 -0.27
C TYR A 44 -10.22 -23.03 -1.78
N THR A 45 -10.40 -24.30 -2.13
CA THR A 45 -10.74 -24.77 -3.48
C THR A 45 -11.86 -25.80 -3.40
N ASP A 46 -12.92 -25.61 -4.18
CA ASP A 46 -14.02 -26.57 -4.32
C ASP A 46 -13.98 -27.27 -5.70
N ALA A 47 -15.01 -28.04 -6.03
CA ALA A 47 -15.09 -28.76 -7.30
C ALA A 47 -15.18 -27.83 -8.53
N ALA A 48 -15.59 -26.57 -8.34
CA ALA A 48 -15.68 -25.56 -9.39
C ALA A 48 -14.43 -24.65 -9.45
N GLY A 49 -13.57 -24.67 -8.43
CA GLY A 49 -12.28 -23.98 -8.42
C GLY A 49 -12.02 -23.22 -7.12
N PRO A 50 -11.07 -22.26 -7.14
CA PRO A 50 -10.75 -21.45 -5.97
C PRO A 50 -11.94 -20.62 -5.48
N THR A 51 -12.10 -20.52 -4.17
CA THR A 51 -13.19 -19.77 -3.50
C THR A 51 -12.68 -18.51 -2.79
N PHE A 52 -13.53 -17.47 -2.71
CA PHE A 52 -13.18 -16.16 -2.16
C PHE A 52 -14.29 -15.62 -1.23
N THR A 53 -14.99 -16.53 -0.58
CA THR A 53 -16.20 -16.25 0.18
C THR A 53 -15.94 -15.35 1.39
N GLY A 54 -16.92 -14.52 1.75
CA GLY A 54 -16.87 -13.70 2.97
C GLY A 54 -17.08 -14.51 4.25
N GLY A 55 -17.77 -15.65 4.16
CA GLY A 55 -17.96 -16.60 5.25
C GLY A 55 -18.47 -15.92 6.53
N SER A 56 -17.77 -16.15 7.65
CA SER A 56 -18.17 -15.62 8.96
C SER A 56 -17.96 -14.11 9.14
N TYR A 57 -17.36 -13.42 8.18
CA TYR A 57 -17.23 -11.95 8.21
C TYR A 57 -18.51 -11.23 7.74
N LEU A 58 -19.40 -11.95 7.04
CA LEU A 58 -20.68 -11.39 6.62
C LEU A 58 -21.64 -11.33 7.81
N GLN A 59 -22.17 -10.14 8.07
CA GLN A 59 -23.14 -9.89 9.13
C GLN A 59 -24.44 -9.37 8.54
N PRO A 60 -25.60 -9.61 9.16
CA PRO A 60 -26.82 -8.90 8.77
C PRO A 60 -26.67 -7.40 9.08
N GLU A 61 -27.20 -6.53 8.21
CA GLU A 61 -27.22 -5.08 8.47
C GLU A 61 -28.09 -4.78 9.71
N GLU A 62 -29.26 -5.42 9.80
CA GLU A 62 -30.17 -5.28 10.93
C GLU A 62 -29.90 -6.35 12.01
N PRO A 63 -29.63 -5.95 13.26
CA PRO A 63 -29.41 -6.88 14.36
C PRO A 63 -30.60 -7.84 14.56
N GLY A 64 -30.30 -9.13 14.71
CA GLY A 64 -31.30 -10.18 14.96
C GLY A 64 -31.77 -10.94 13.71
N ASN A 65 -31.41 -10.50 12.50
CA ASN A 65 -31.57 -11.30 11.29
C ASN A 65 -30.48 -12.38 11.20
N GLU A 66 -30.73 -13.45 10.44
CA GLU A 66 -29.77 -14.53 10.21
C GLU A 66 -29.26 -14.50 8.76
N VAL A 67 -27.94 -14.64 8.59
CA VAL A 67 -27.31 -14.79 7.27
C VAL A 67 -27.68 -16.16 6.72
N LYS A 68 -28.22 -16.20 5.50
CA LYS A 68 -28.60 -17.46 4.87
C LYS A 68 -27.38 -18.21 4.31
N PRO A 69 -27.45 -19.55 4.17
CA PRO A 69 -26.34 -20.34 3.64
C PRO A 69 -25.82 -19.83 2.29
N GLU A 70 -26.71 -19.48 1.36
CA GLU A 70 -26.36 -18.98 0.03
C GLU A 70 -25.55 -17.68 0.11
N GLN A 71 -25.89 -16.80 1.06
CA GLN A 71 -25.22 -15.53 1.28
C GLN A 71 -23.80 -15.71 1.84
N THR A 72 -23.54 -16.79 2.59
CA THR A 72 -22.19 -17.08 3.11
C THR A 72 -21.20 -17.47 2.03
N GLU A 73 -21.69 -17.87 0.85
CA GLU A 73 -20.89 -18.25 -0.31
C GLU A 73 -20.57 -17.08 -1.24
N TYR A 74 -21.04 -15.87 -0.94
CA TYR A 74 -20.70 -14.70 -1.74
C TYR A 74 -19.22 -14.41 -1.69
N ASP A 75 -18.60 -14.37 -2.86
CA ASP A 75 -17.23 -13.92 -3.02
C ASP A 75 -17.12 -12.41 -2.78
N ILE A 76 -16.06 -12.00 -2.09
CA ILE A 76 -15.83 -10.61 -1.69
C ILE A 76 -14.61 -10.04 -2.39
N THR A 77 -14.71 -8.79 -2.86
CA THR A 77 -13.61 -8.08 -3.53
C THR A 77 -12.33 -8.02 -2.71
N GLU A 78 -12.47 -7.84 -1.39
CA GLU A 78 -11.33 -7.86 -0.47
C GLU A 78 -10.61 -9.22 -0.47
N SER A 79 -11.34 -10.34 -0.51
CA SER A 79 -10.75 -11.69 -0.61
C SER A 79 -9.99 -11.89 -1.92
N TYR A 80 -10.49 -11.38 -3.05
CA TYR A 80 -9.73 -11.38 -4.31
C TYR A 80 -8.43 -10.58 -4.17
N SER A 81 -8.49 -9.40 -3.56
CA SER A 81 -7.33 -8.52 -3.36
C SER A 81 -6.24 -9.16 -2.50
N ILE A 82 -6.62 -9.68 -1.32
CA ILE A 82 -5.71 -10.40 -0.41
C ILE A 82 -5.09 -11.59 -1.13
N SER A 83 -5.87 -12.31 -1.93
CA SER A 83 -5.37 -13.47 -2.66
C SER A 83 -4.32 -13.11 -3.72
N ILE A 84 -4.36 -11.91 -4.32
CA ILE A 84 -3.29 -11.45 -5.22
C ILE A 84 -1.98 -11.33 -4.45
N THR A 85 -1.98 -10.60 -3.33
CA THR A 85 -0.79 -10.40 -2.50
C THR A 85 -0.24 -11.72 -1.98
N LEU A 86 -1.11 -12.61 -1.50
CA LEU A 86 -0.72 -13.95 -1.04
C LEU A 86 -0.10 -14.78 -2.16
N CYS A 87 -0.78 -14.94 -3.30
CA CYS A 87 -0.28 -15.76 -4.40
C CYS A 87 1.06 -15.26 -4.93
N LEU A 88 1.23 -13.94 -5.10
CA LEU A 88 2.50 -13.37 -5.56
C LEU A 88 3.62 -13.58 -4.54
N SER A 89 3.34 -13.38 -3.25
CA SER A 89 4.33 -13.59 -2.19
C SER A 89 4.73 -15.06 -2.08
N ALA A 90 3.75 -15.97 -2.09
CA ALA A 90 3.95 -17.41 -2.04
C ALA A 90 4.73 -17.93 -3.25
N LYS A 91 4.36 -17.52 -4.47
CA LYS A 91 5.12 -17.88 -5.69
C LYS A 91 6.55 -17.35 -5.65
N GLY A 92 6.75 -16.12 -5.18
CA GLY A 92 8.09 -15.55 -4.99
C GLY A 92 8.94 -16.35 -4.02
N PHE A 93 8.36 -16.76 -2.88
CA PHE A 93 8.98 -17.63 -1.88
C PHE A 93 9.32 -19.01 -2.48
N LEU A 94 8.33 -19.70 -3.04
CA LEU A 94 8.47 -21.06 -3.56
C LEU A 94 9.50 -21.15 -4.68
N ARG A 95 9.56 -20.15 -5.58
CA ARG A 95 10.53 -20.12 -6.67
C ARG A 95 11.97 -20.01 -6.17
N GLU A 96 12.21 -19.19 -5.14
CA GLU A 96 13.54 -19.08 -4.55
C GLU A 96 13.86 -20.33 -3.70
N PHE A 97 12.90 -20.85 -2.95
CA PHE A 97 13.07 -22.07 -2.16
C PHE A 97 13.39 -23.29 -3.05
N GLN A 98 12.69 -23.46 -4.17
CA GLN A 98 12.93 -24.54 -5.14
C GLN A 98 14.38 -24.58 -5.65
N ARG A 99 15.06 -23.41 -5.75
CA ARG A 99 16.47 -23.34 -6.15
C ARG A 99 17.43 -23.93 -5.12
N THR A 100 17.04 -23.96 -3.85
CA THR A 100 17.82 -24.53 -2.74
C THR A 100 17.54 -26.02 -2.53
N VAL A 101 16.45 -26.53 -3.08
CA VAL A 101 16.03 -27.92 -2.94
C VAL A 101 16.72 -28.79 -3.98
N GLU A 102 17.41 -29.86 -3.56
CA GLU A 102 17.99 -30.87 -4.47
C GLU A 102 17.07 -32.07 -4.72
N ARG A 103 16.19 -32.40 -3.76
CA ARG A 103 15.33 -33.59 -3.80
C ARG A 103 14.22 -33.44 -4.84
N ALA A 104 14.16 -34.35 -5.81
CA ALA A 104 13.19 -34.32 -6.91
C ALA A 104 11.72 -34.31 -6.43
N ALA A 105 11.36 -35.18 -5.48
CA ALA A 105 9.99 -35.26 -4.95
C ALA A 105 9.51 -33.95 -4.31
N LEU A 106 10.42 -33.20 -3.66
CA LEU A 106 10.08 -31.91 -3.07
C LEU A 106 9.92 -30.82 -4.12
N ARG A 107 10.69 -30.87 -5.23
CA ARG A 107 10.50 -29.95 -6.36
C ARG A 107 9.15 -30.17 -7.03
N GLU A 108 8.77 -31.43 -7.26
CA GLU A 108 7.46 -31.79 -7.81
C GLU A 108 6.32 -31.29 -6.93
N ARG A 109 6.45 -31.47 -5.60
CA ARG A 109 5.49 -30.94 -4.62
C ARG A 109 5.36 -29.41 -4.74
N ILE A 110 6.47 -28.68 -4.83
CA ILE A 110 6.46 -27.22 -5.03
C ILE A 110 5.78 -26.84 -6.35
N GLU A 111 6.05 -27.55 -7.44
CA GLU A 111 5.44 -27.28 -8.77
C GLU A 111 3.92 -27.43 -8.74
N VAL A 112 3.40 -28.45 -8.04
CA VAL A 112 1.94 -28.64 -7.85
C VAL A 112 1.32 -27.46 -7.11
N VAL A 113 1.97 -26.97 -6.04
CA VAL A 113 1.47 -25.81 -5.29
C VAL A 113 1.51 -24.55 -6.12
N VAL A 114 2.59 -24.33 -6.89
CA VAL A 114 2.70 -23.17 -7.79
C VAL A 114 1.57 -23.18 -8.84
N ALA A 115 1.24 -24.34 -9.41
CA ALA A 115 0.14 -24.46 -10.36
C ALA A 115 -1.22 -24.09 -9.73
N ARG A 116 -1.50 -24.55 -8.50
CA ARG A 116 -2.73 -24.17 -7.77
C ARG A 116 -2.77 -22.68 -7.41
N LEU A 117 -1.63 -22.11 -7.05
CA LEU A 117 -1.50 -20.66 -6.81
C LEU A 117 -1.73 -19.87 -8.10
N ASP A 118 -1.34 -20.41 -9.26
CA ASP A 118 -1.61 -19.81 -10.57
C ASP A 118 -3.10 -19.80 -10.91
N GLU A 119 -3.79 -20.92 -10.70
CA GLU A 119 -5.26 -21.01 -10.86
C GLU A 119 -5.97 -20.00 -9.95
N ARG A 120 -5.59 -19.95 -8.67
CA ARG A 120 -6.17 -19.00 -7.70
C ARG A 120 -5.86 -17.54 -8.05
N LEU A 121 -4.63 -17.23 -8.49
CA LEU A 121 -4.27 -15.88 -8.90
C LEU A 121 -5.10 -15.44 -10.10
N THR A 122 -5.26 -16.31 -11.10
CA THR A 122 -6.10 -16.04 -12.27
C THR A 122 -7.55 -15.81 -11.87
N ALA A 123 -8.13 -16.66 -11.00
CA ALA A 123 -9.49 -16.49 -10.49
C ALA A 123 -9.68 -15.18 -9.72
N ALA A 124 -8.71 -14.79 -8.88
CA ALA A 124 -8.74 -13.51 -8.18
C ALA A 124 -8.70 -12.30 -9.13
N MET A 125 -7.87 -12.36 -10.18
CA MET A 125 -7.79 -11.31 -11.19
C MET A 125 -9.11 -11.16 -11.96
N VAL A 126 -9.75 -12.28 -12.32
CA VAL A 126 -11.07 -12.30 -12.96
C VAL A 126 -12.14 -11.72 -12.03
N GLY A 127 -12.15 -12.13 -10.75
CA GLY A 127 -13.04 -11.57 -9.74
C GLY A 127 -12.92 -10.06 -9.59
N LEU A 128 -11.70 -9.53 -9.53
CA LEU A 128 -11.46 -8.07 -9.49
C LEU A 128 -11.90 -7.36 -10.76
N LEU A 129 -11.77 -7.97 -11.95
CA LEU A 129 -12.28 -7.36 -13.18
C LEU A 129 -13.81 -7.25 -13.16
N ARG A 130 -14.50 -8.27 -12.64
CA ARG A 130 -15.97 -8.33 -12.55
C ARG A 130 -16.55 -7.52 -11.38
N SER A 131 -15.71 -7.12 -10.43
CA SER A 131 -16.09 -6.26 -9.31
C SER A 131 -15.84 -4.77 -9.59
N PHE A 132 -15.16 -4.42 -10.68
CA PHE A 132 -14.93 -3.04 -11.08
C PHE A 132 -16.17 -2.47 -11.77
N VAL A 133 -16.61 -1.30 -11.35
CA VAL A 133 -17.85 -0.67 -11.78
C VAL A 133 -17.64 0.80 -12.14
N ILE A 134 -18.44 1.27 -13.08
CA ILE A 134 -18.58 2.69 -13.43
C ILE A 134 -20.05 3.04 -13.27
N ASN A 135 -20.33 3.92 -12.31
CA ASN A 135 -21.66 4.43 -12.05
C ASN A 135 -21.81 5.81 -12.71
N VAL A 136 -22.69 5.94 -13.70
CA VAL A 136 -22.95 7.23 -14.36
C VAL A 136 -24.10 7.91 -13.63
N LEU A 137 -23.86 9.13 -13.14
CA LEU A 137 -24.82 9.82 -12.29
C LEU A 137 -25.93 10.46 -13.13
N GLU A 138 -27.18 10.18 -12.76
CA GLU A 138 -28.34 10.91 -13.29
C GLU A 138 -28.31 12.37 -12.81
N PRO A 139 -28.66 13.35 -13.68
CA PRO A 139 -28.77 14.74 -13.28
C PRO A 139 -29.79 14.93 -12.14
N ASP A 140 -29.44 15.80 -11.18
CA ASP A 140 -30.25 16.13 -10.00
C ASP A 140 -30.53 14.91 -9.07
N SER A 141 -29.79 13.82 -9.24
CA SER A 141 -29.86 12.68 -8.32
C SER A 141 -29.26 13.00 -6.96
N MET A 142 -29.58 12.16 -5.96
CA MET A 142 -28.96 12.26 -4.64
C MET A 142 -27.44 12.05 -4.74
N GLU A 143 -27.00 11.16 -5.62
CA GLU A 143 -25.60 10.86 -5.87
C GLU A 143 -24.84 12.05 -6.45
N GLU A 144 -25.39 12.70 -7.47
CA GLU A 144 -24.79 13.90 -8.05
C GLU A 144 -24.73 15.02 -7.00
N THR A 145 -25.80 15.18 -6.23
CA THR A 145 -25.87 16.15 -5.13
C THR A 145 -24.76 15.90 -4.09
N LEU A 146 -24.62 14.66 -3.61
CA LEU A 146 -23.58 14.29 -2.65
C LEU A 146 -22.16 14.46 -3.20
N LEU A 147 -21.94 14.17 -4.49
CA LEU A 147 -20.66 14.46 -5.14
C LEU A 147 -20.36 15.97 -5.12
N LEU A 148 -21.32 16.80 -5.54
CA LEU A 148 -21.18 18.25 -5.61
C LEU A 148 -21.03 18.89 -4.22
N GLU A 149 -21.73 18.40 -3.21
CA GLU A 149 -21.58 18.82 -1.81
C GLU A 149 -20.18 18.49 -1.27
N ARG A 150 -19.67 17.28 -1.53
CA ARG A 150 -18.29 16.87 -1.15
C ARG A 150 -17.23 17.79 -1.73
N VAL A 151 -17.27 18.04 -3.04
CA VAL A 151 -16.25 18.88 -3.68
C VAL A 151 -16.38 20.36 -3.31
N SER A 152 -17.60 20.83 -3.01
CA SER A 152 -17.84 22.22 -2.63
C SER A 152 -17.56 22.48 -1.14
N GLN A 153 -17.52 21.44 -0.30
CA GLN A 153 -17.36 21.53 1.16
C GLN A 153 -18.45 22.41 1.79
N GLY A 154 -19.69 22.21 1.36
CA GLY A 154 -20.86 22.98 1.81
C GLY A 154 -20.89 24.44 1.35
N ARG A 155 -19.99 24.86 0.45
CA ARG A 155 -20.05 26.18 -0.21
C ARG A 155 -21.07 26.15 -1.34
N THR A 156 -21.59 27.33 -1.72
CA THR A 156 -22.55 27.44 -2.82
C THR A 156 -22.02 26.81 -4.10
N VAL A 157 -22.72 25.78 -4.58
CA VAL A 157 -22.43 25.13 -5.86
C VAL A 157 -22.85 26.07 -6.99
N GLY A 158 -21.88 26.53 -7.77
CA GLY A 158 -22.12 27.39 -8.93
C GLY A 158 -21.68 26.72 -10.22
N ARG A 159 -22.16 27.23 -11.36
CA ARG A 159 -21.84 26.71 -12.71
C ARG A 159 -20.34 26.57 -12.97
N THR A 160 -19.53 27.49 -12.45
CA THR A 160 -18.07 27.46 -12.59
C THR A 160 -17.47 26.23 -11.92
N LEU A 161 -17.90 25.88 -10.71
CA LEU A 161 -17.40 24.70 -9.98
C LEU A 161 -17.69 23.41 -10.75
N THR A 162 -18.92 23.28 -11.27
CA THR A 162 -19.33 22.12 -12.07
C THR A 162 -18.48 21.99 -13.34
N GLN A 163 -18.23 23.10 -14.03
CA GLN A 163 -17.39 23.12 -15.24
C GLN A 163 -15.92 22.78 -14.93
N ASP A 164 -15.38 23.32 -13.84
CA ASP A 164 -14.01 23.04 -13.40
C ASP A 164 -13.84 21.57 -13.02
N LEU A 165 -14.81 20.99 -12.29
CA LEU A 165 -14.78 19.57 -11.92
C LEU A 165 -14.82 18.68 -13.16
N ARG A 166 -15.72 18.96 -14.11
CA ARG A 166 -15.76 18.24 -15.40
C ARG A 166 -14.43 18.34 -16.14
N GLY A 167 -13.83 19.53 -16.17
CA GLY A 167 -12.52 19.76 -16.78
C GLY A 167 -11.42 18.91 -16.16
N GLN A 168 -11.38 18.79 -14.83
CA GLN A 168 -10.38 17.96 -14.14
C GLN A 168 -10.62 16.46 -14.32
N LEU A 169 -11.88 16.02 -14.40
CA LEU A 169 -12.24 14.62 -14.64
C LEU A 169 -12.14 14.20 -16.10
N GLN A 170 -11.95 15.14 -17.04
CA GLN A 170 -11.91 14.85 -18.48
C GLN A 170 -10.85 13.82 -18.83
N ALA A 171 -9.66 13.89 -18.23
CA ALA A 171 -8.58 12.93 -18.48
C ALA A 171 -8.93 11.49 -18.07
N VAL A 172 -9.76 11.32 -17.03
CA VAL A 172 -10.29 10.00 -16.64
C VAL A 172 -11.35 9.56 -17.64
N ARG A 173 -12.27 10.46 -18.00
CA ARG A 173 -13.35 10.20 -18.97
C ARG A 173 -12.82 9.74 -20.32
N ASP A 174 -11.81 10.41 -20.86
CA ASP A 174 -11.25 10.13 -22.18
C ASP A 174 -10.67 8.71 -22.30
N ARG A 175 -10.31 8.11 -21.16
CA ARG A 175 -9.74 6.77 -21.06
C ARG A 175 -10.78 5.68 -20.76
N LEU A 176 -12.02 6.04 -20.40
CA LEU A 176 -13.08 5.04 -20.15
C LEU A 176 -13.39 4.16 -21.38
N PRO A 177 -13.40 4.68 -22.63
CA PRO A 177 -13.61 3.85 -23.81
C PRO A 177 -12.51 2.81 -24.07
N GLU A 178 -11.35 2.90 -23.41
CA GLU A 178 -10.28 1.90 -23.51
C GLU A 178 -10.62 0.61 -22.73
N LEU A 179 -11.65 0.63 -21.88
CA LEU A 179 -12.06 -0.53 -21.07
C LEU A 179 -12.68 -1.63 -21.95
N THR A 180 -12.05 -2.79 -21.94
CA THR A 180 -12.49 -3.95 -22.74
C THR A 180 -13.68 -4.69 -22.13
N PHE A 181 -13.91 -4.56 -20.81
CA PHE A 181 -14.95 -5.27 -20.05
C PHE A 181 -15.45 -4.37 -18.89
N GLY A 182 -16.64 -4.60 -18.33
CA GLY A 182 -17.09 -3.86 -17.13
C GLY A 182 -17.45 -2.38 -17.35
N LEU A 183 -17.60 -1.95 -18.61
CA LEU A 183 -18.40 -0.78 -18.94
C LEU A 183 -19.68 -1.30 -19.61
N PRO A 184 -20.83 -1.29 -18.92
CA PRO A 184 -22.09 -1.69 -19.52
C PRO A 184 -22.33 -0.91 -20.82
N PRO A 185 -22.80 -1.53 -21.92
CA PRO A 185 -23.03 -0.84 -23.19
C PRO A 185 -23.94 0.40 -23.05
N GLU A 186 -24.85 0.35 -22.08
CA GLU A 186 -25.68 1.49 -21.71
C GLU A 186 -24.88 2.66 -21.13
N ASN A 187 -23.98 2.40 -20.17
CA ASN A 187 -23.13 3.43 -19.56
C ASN A 187 -22.16 4.02 -20.60
N GLU A 188 -21.62 3.20 -21.51
CA GLU A 188 -20.81 3.68 -22.63
C GLU A 188 -21.60 4.65 -23.53
N ARG A 189 -22.83 4.26 -23.90
CA ARG A 189 -23.73 5.10 -24.70
C ARG A 189 -24.05 6.41 -23.96
N ILE A 190 -24.39 6.34 -22.68
CA ILE A 190 -24.74 7.53 -21.88
C ILE A 190 -23.54 8.49 -21.79
N LEU A 191 -22.33 7.98 -21.50
CA LEU A 191 -21.13 8.81 -21.40
C LEU A 191 -20.77 9.48 -22.74
N ARG A 192 -21.06 8.82 -23.86
CA ARG A 192 -20.86 9.35 -25.22
C ARG A 192 -21.89 10.40 -25.59
N ASP A 193 -23.17 10.13 -25.33
CA ASP A 193 -24.29 10.98 -25.75
C ASP A 193 -24.47 12.19 -24.81
N TYR A 194 -24.07 12.06 -23.54
CA TYR A 194 -24.21 13.08 -22.50
C TYR A 194 -22.86 13.37 -21.81
N PRO A 195 -21.95 14.09 -22.48
CA PRO A 195 -20.60 14.37 -21.96
C PRO A 195 -20.62 15.23 -20.68
N ASP A 196 -21.74 15.87 -20.36
CA ASP A 196 -21.93 16.68 -19.16
C ASP A 196 -22.31 15.88 -17.90
N ARG A 197 -22.67 14.60 -18.01
CA ARG A 197 -23.01 13.80 -16.81
C ARG A 197 -21.78 13.61 -15.93
N PHE A 198 -21.95 13.41 -14.63
CA PHE A 198 -20.85 12.93 -13.78
C PHE A 198 -20.81 11.40 -13.74
N PHE A 199 -19.73 10.86 -13.22
CA PHE A 199 -19.56 9.43 -13.00
C PHE A 199 -18.71 9.19 -11.76
N GLU A 200 -18.81 7.99 -11.23
CA GLU A 200 -17.93 7.43 -10.20
C GLU A 200 -17.34 6.12 -10.73
N CYS A 201 -16.10 5.80 -10.36
CA CYS A 201 -15.49 4.52 -10.72
C CYS A 201 -14.67 3.92 -9.58
N GLY A 202 -14.61 2.60 -9.53
CA GLY A 202 -13.96 1.86 -8.45
C GLY A 202 -14.44 0.43 -8.39
N TRP A 203 -14.34 -0.17 -7.21
CA TRP A 203 -14.81 -1.53 -6.96
C TRP A 203 -16.02 -1.52 -6.04
N THR A 204 -17.02 -2.34 -6.35
CA THR A 204 -18.10 -2.70 -5.43
C THR A 204 -17.63 -3.82 -4.49
N TRP A 205 -18.51 -4.35 -3.64
CA TRP A 205 -18.13 -5.33 -2.60
C TRP A 205 -17.93 -6.77 -3.10
N GLY A 206 -18.48 -7.10 -4.26
CA GLY A 206 -18.37 -8.42 -4.91
C GLY A 206 -18.50 -8.28 -6.43
N ALA A 207 -18.78 -9.38 -7.13
CA ALA A 207 -19.09 -9.29 -8.56
C ALA A 207 -20.38 -8.47 -8.77
N ALA A 208 -20.33 -7.47 -9.65
CA ALA A 208 -21.45 -6.57 -9.93
C ALA A 208 -22.60 -7.32 -10.63
N GLU A 209 -23.85 -6.97 -10.33
CA GLU A 209 -25.04 -7.63 -10.87
C GLU A 209 -25.12 -7.61 -12.41
N ASP A 210 -24.53 -6.59 -13.03
CA ASP A 210 -24.45 -6.43 -14.48
C ASP A 210 -23.08 -6.83 -15.07
N ALA A 211 -22.21 -7.48 -14.27
CA ALA A 211 -20.88 -7.88 -14.71
C ALA A 211 -20.96 -8.99 -15.76
N THR A 212 -20.47 -8.68 -16.96
CA THR A 212 -20.27 -9.67 -18.02
C THR A 212 -19.14 -10.65 -17.67
N ASP A 213 -19.22 -11.86 -18.21
CA ASP A 213 -18.13 -12.81 -18.13
C ASP A 213 -16.88 -12.29 -18.86
N ILE A 214 -15.71 -12.62 -18.29
CA ILE A 214 -14.41 -12.30 -18.87
C ILE A 214 -14.09 -13.37 -19.91
N ASP A 215 -14.10 -12.97 -21.18
CA ASP A 215 -13.79 -13.82 -22.33
C ASP A 215 -12.32 -13.61 -22.76
N LEU A 216 -11.40 -14.00 -21.88
CA LEU A 216 -9.98 -14.06 -22.19
C LEU A 216 -9.50 -15.51 -22.08
N PRO A 217 -8.46 -15.93 -22.84
CA PRO A 217 -7.95 -17.31 -22.79
C PRO A 217 -7.62 -17.79 -21.37
N ALA A 218 -7.07 -16.91 -20.53
CA ALA A 218 -6.75 -17.23 -19.13
C ALA A 218 -7.99 -17.46 -18.26
N ALA A 219 -9.15 -16.91 -18.62
CA ALA A 219 -10.40 -17.09 -17.89
C ALA A 219 -11.15 -18.37 -18.28
N VAL A 220 -10.66 -19.12 -19.27
CA VAL A 220 -11.27 -20.39 -19.67
C VAL A 220 -11.18 -21.39 -18.52
N GLY A 221 -12.34 -21.91 -18.09
CA GLY A 221 -12.43 -22.85 -16.97
C GLY A 221 -12.37 -22.19 -15.59
N VAL A 222 -12.23 -20.87 -15.51
CA VAL A 222 -12.33 -20.13 -14.25
C VAL A 222 -13.80 -19.94 -13.90
N ARG A 223 -14.16 -20.21 -12.63
CA ARG A 223 -15.49 -19.96 -12.09
C ARG A 223 -15.81 -18.46 -12.12
N GLN A 224 -16.95 -18.09 -12.71
CA GLN A 224 -17.45 -16.71 -12.80
C GLN A 224 -18.91 -16.68 -12.33
N PRO A 225 -19.18 -16.64 -11.00
CA PRO A 225 -20.54 -16.70 -10.48
C PRO A 225 -21.35 -15.47 -10.90
N HIS A 226 -22.68 -15.58 -10.98
CA HIS A 226 -23.52 -14.41 -11.23
C HIS A 226 -23.27 -13.33 -10.17
N GLY A 227 -23.15 -12.08 -10.59
CA GLY A 227 -22.93 -10.98 -9.65
C GLY A 227 -24.20 -10.61 -8.91
N VAL A 228 -24.05 -10.17 -7.66
CA VAL A 228 -25.19 -9.75 -6.81
C VAL A 228 -24.95 -8.39 -6.18
N ALA A 229 -23.75 -7.82 -6.33
CA ALA A 229 -23.44 -6.52 -5.80
C ALA A 229 -24.05 -5.43 -6.69
N GLU A 230 -24.66 -4.41 -6.09
CA GLU A 230 -25.10 -3.23 -6.83
C GLU A 230 -23.92 -2.66 -7.65
N SER A 231 -24.19 -2.27 -8.89
CA SER A 231 -23.20 -1.75 -9.84
C SER A 231 -22.75 -0.32 -9.53
N ARG A 232 -22.29 -0.12 -8.29
CA ARG A 232 -21.89 1.15 -7.71
C ARG A 232 -20.60 0.99 -6.90
N PRO A 233 -19.60 1.86 -7.09
CA PRO A 233 -18.35 1.72 -6.36
C PRO A 233 -18.57 1.95 -4.86
N MET A 234 -17.83 1.20 -4.05
CA MET A 234 -17.75 1.38 -2.61
C MET A 234 -16.31 1.72 -2.24
N LEU A 235 -16.11 2.83 -1.56
CA LEU A 235 -14.77 3.36 -1.30
C LEU A 235 -13.88 2.36 -0.52
N HIS A 236 -14.44 1.60 0.42
CA HIS A 236 -13.71 0.57 1.16
C HIS A 236 -13.10 -0.48 0.23
N PHE A 237 -13.95 -1.13 -0.58
CA PHE A 237 -13.51 -2.18 -1.50
C PHE A 237 -12.65 -1.63 -2.64
N THR A 238 -12.87 -0.38 -3.03
CA THR A 238 -11.97 0.34 -3.95
C THR A 238 -10.58 0.46 -3.36
N VAL A 239 -10.42 0.91 -2.11
CA VAL A 239 -9.11 0.99 -1.44
C VAL A 239 -8.48 -0.38 -1.27
N SER A 240 -9.25 -1.39 -0.80
CA SER A 240 -8.73 -2.75 -0.65
C SER A 240 -8.25 -3.32 -1.98
N ALA A 241 -8.96 -3.12 -3.09
CA ALA A 241 -8.53 -3.54 -4.42
C ALA A 241 -7.28 -2.77 -4.90
N LEU A 242 -7.24 -1.45 -4.70
CA LEU A 242 -6.07 -0.63 -5.08
C LEU A 242 -4.80 -1.07 -4.36
N ASP A 243 -4.91 -1.47 -3.09
CA ASP A 243 -3.80 -1.96 -2.27
C ASP A 243 -3.24 -3.29 -2.80
N GLY A 244 -4.06 -4.33 -2.99
CA GLY A 244 -3.56 -5.62 -3.50
C GLY A 244 -3.06 -5.55 -4.94
N LEU A 245 -3.67 -4.70 -5.77
CA LEU A 245 -3.19 -4.46 -7.14
C LEU A 245 -1.82 -3.75 -7.18
N ALA A 246 -1.44 -3.00 -6.14
CA ALA A 246 -0.10 -2.41 -6.07
C ALA A 246 1.00 -3.47 -6.08
N ASP A 247 0.77 -4.63 -5.45
CA ASP A 247 1.71 -5.76 -5.47
C ASP A 247 1.80 -6.40 -6.86
N LEU A 248 0.67 -6.53 -7.57
CA LEU A 248 0.60 -7.05 -8.93
C LEU A 248 1.44 -6.20 -9.91
N PHE A 249 1.43 -4.88 -9.73
CA PHE A 249 2.18 -3.96 -10.59
C PHE A 249 3.60 -3.66 -10.11
N SER A 250 4.01 -4.21 -8.97
CA SER A 250 5.31 -3.93 -8.38
C SER A 250 6.48 -4.35 -9.30
N ALA A 251 7.59 -3.62 -9.16
CA ALA A 251 8.84 -3.96 -9.84
C ALA A 251 9.39 -5.33 -9.37
N ARG A 252 9.02 -5.79 -8.17
CA ARG A 252 9.37 -7.13 -7.69
C ARG A 252 8.66 -8.19 -8.53
N THR A 253 7.33 -8.12 -8.64
CA THR A 253 6.51 -9.06 -9.43
C THR A 253 7.01 -9.17 -10.86
N SER A 254 7.30 -8.03 -11.49
CA SER A 254 7.82 -7.97 -12.87
C SER A 254 9.21 -8.58 -13.00
N ARG A 255 10.18 -8.19 -12.14
CA ARG A 255 11.56 -8.75 -12.17
C ARG A 255 11.61 -10.23 -11.86
N GLN A 256 10.69 -10.71 -11.01
CA GLN A 256 10.59 -12.11 -10.66
C GLN A 256 9.72 -12.92 -11.64
N GLY A 257 9.17 -12.32 -12.70
CA GLY A 257 8.39 -13.06 -13.69
C GLY A 257 7.31 -13.95 -13.06
N LEU A 258 6.63 -13.44 -12.03
CA LEU A 258 5.69 -14.23 -11.23
C LEU A 258 4.33 -14.43 -11.92
N LEU A 259 4.17 -13.97 -13.15
CA LEU A 259 2.93 -14.08 -13.90
C LEU A 259 3.17 -14.94 -15.14
N THR A 260 2.21 -15.81 -15.46
CA THR A 260 2.20 -16.57 -16.70
C THR A 260 1.95 -15.63 -17.89
N SER A 261 2.24 -16.10 -19.11
CA SER A 261 1.90 -15.34 -20.32
C SER A 261 0.40 -15.11 -20.46
N GLU A 262 -0.41 -16.06 -19.99
CA GLU A 262 -1.87 -15.98 -20.01
C GLU A 262 -2.41 -14.94 -19.02
N GLN A 263 -1.74 -14.72 -17.89
CA GLN A 263 -2.11 -13.71 -16.90
C GLN A 263 -1.78 -12.26 -17.32
N GLN A 264 -0.92 -12.04 -18.33
CA GLN A 264 -0.52 -10.67 -18.72
C GLN A 264 -1.70 -9.82 -19.26
N PRO A 265 -2.58 -10.32 -20.15
CA PRO A 265 -3.77 -9.58 -20.56
C PRO A 265 -4.69 -9.18 -19.39
N LEU A 266 -4.87 -10.07 -18.41
CA LEU A 266 -5.65 -9.76 -17.20
C LEU A 266 -4.98 -8.64 -16.39
N ARG A 267 -3.65 -8.69 -16.24
CA ARG A 267 -2.87 -7.65 -15.56
C ARG A 267 -3.01 -6.30 -16.26
N GLU A 268 -2.91 -6.25 -17.58
CA GLU A 268 -3.05 -5.02 -18.36
C GLU A 268 -4.43 -4.39 -18.18
N ALA A 269 -5.47 -5.22 -18.26
CA ALA A 269 -6.85 -4.80 -18.01
C ALA A 269 -7.04 -4.24 -16.59
N LEU A 270 -6.48 -4.88 -15.56
CA LEU A 270 -6.51 -4.39 -14.18
C LEU A 270 -5.70 -3.10 -14.00
N ASN A 271 -4.55 -2.95 -14.66
CA ASN A 271 -3.71 -1.76 -14.55
C ASN A 271 -4.40 -0.51 -15.10
N LEU A 272 -5.17 -0.65 -16.18
CA LEU A 272 -6.01 0.43 -16.70
C LEU A 272 -7.02 0.89 -15.64
N ARG A 273 -7.79 -0.05 -15.07
CA ARG A 273 -8.81 0.22 -14.02
C ARG A 273 -8.21 0.82 -12.75
N TRP A 274 -7.09 0.25 -12.31
CA TRP A 274 -6.34 0.77 -11.16
C TRP A 274 -5.94 2.23 -11.38
N GLY A 275 -5.43 2.56 -12.57
CA GLY A 275 -5.10 3.94 -12.93
C GLY A 275 -6.31 4.87 -12.98
N LEU A 276 -7.45 4.42 -13.51
CA LEU A 276 -8.68 5.21 -13.59
C LEU A 276 -9.23 5.53 -12.20
N ALA A 277 -9.40 4.53 -11.33
CA ALA A 277 -9.92 4.72 -9.98
C ALA A 277 -8.98 5.60 -9.15
N LEU A 278 -7.67 5.34 -9.20
CA LEU A 278 -6.69 6.13 -8.47
C LEU A 278 -6.73 7.61 -8.89
N GLN A 279 -6.74 7.87 -10.21
CA GLN A 279 -6.80 9.23 -10.74
C GLN A 279 -8.13 9.92 -10.40
N TYR A 280 -9.26 9.20 -10.53
CA TYR A 280 -10.58 9.71 -10.18
C TYR A 280 -10.63 10.18 -8.73
N TRP A 281 -10.36 9.27 -7.79
CA TRP A 281 -10.47 9.56 -6.37
C TRP A 281 -9.43 10.57 -5.89
N ALA A 282 -8.20 10.56 -6.42
CA ALA A 282 -7.20 11.57 -6.11
C ALA A 282 -7.61 12.97 -6.62
N THR A 283 -8.27 13.05 -7.78
CA THR A 283 -8.80 14.31 -8.33
C THR A 283 -9.92 14.85 -7.45
N ILE A 284 -10.86 14.01 -7.02
CA ILE A 284 -11.94 14.42 -6.11
C ILE A 284 -11.36 14.88 -4.76
N ALA A 285 -10.39 14.14 -4.21
CA ALA A 285 -9.78 14.42 -2.92
C ALA A 285 -9.04 15.77 -2.87
N THR A 286 -8.38 16.14 -3.97
CA THR A 286 -7.52 17.34 -4.09
C THR A 286 -8.15 18.45 -4.94
N PHE A 287 -9.46 18.37 -5.20
CA PHE A 287 -10.15 19.32 -6.06
C PHE A 287 -10.11 20.77 -5.52
N GLY A 288 -9.78 21.70 -6.41
CA GLY A 288 -9.82 23.14 -6.16
C GLY A 288 -8.50 23.76 -5.70
N THR A 289 -8.48 25.09 -5.55
CA THR A 289 -7.26 25.89 -5.23
C THR A 289 -7.17 26.31 -3.77
N GLY A 290 -8.24 26.12 -2.99
CA GLY A 290 -8.32 26.47 -1.57
C GLY A 290 -8.12 25.25 -0.66
N ARG A 291 -8.93 25.17 0.41
CA ARG A 291 -9.10 23.92 1.16
C ARG A 291 -9.59 22.82 0.22
N TRP A 292 -8.99 21.64 0.29
CA TRP A 292 -9.35 20.49 -0.50
C TRP A 292 -10.39 19.62 0.21
N PRO A 293 -11.22 18.87 -0.55
CA PRO A 293 -12.25 18.01 0.04
C PRO A 293 -11.69 17.04 1.08
N MET A 294 -10.49 16.50 0.86
CA MET A 294 -9.88 15.56 1.82
C MET A 294 -9.58 16.18 3.19
N GLU A 295 -9.48 17.51 3.28
CA GLU A 295 -9.26 18.23 4.54
C GLU A 295 -10.56 18.51 5.29
N ASP A 296 -11.73 18.25 4.68
CA ASP A 296 -13.03 18.42 5.32
C ASP A 296 -13.46 17.14 6.05
N VAL A 297 -13.02 17.03 7.31
CA VAL A 297 -13.24 15.84 8.16
C VAL A 297 -14.50 16.01 9.01
N PRO A 298 -15.44 15.03 9.04
CA PRO A 298 -15.39 13.73 8.40
C PRO A 298 -15.93 13.73 6.96
N TRP A 299 -15.41 12.83 6.12
CA TRP A 299 -15.87 12.63 4.76
C TRP A 299 -17.26 12.01 4.72
N THR A 300 -18.08 12.45 3.77
CA THR A 300 -19.41 11.92 3.49
C THR A 300 -19.33 10.77 2.48
N GLY A 301 -19.80 9.58 2.86
CA GLY A 301 -19.92 8.45 1.95
C GLY A 301 -21.01 8.65 0.89
N ASP A 302 -21.06 7.73 -0.07
CA ASP A 302 -21.99 7.82 -1.20
C ASP A 302 -23.46 7.58 -0.78
N ASP A 303 -23.67 7.08 0.43
CA ASP A 303 -24.96 6.90 1.10
C ASP A 303 -25.33 8.07 2.03
N GLY A 304 -24.55 9.14 2.04
CA GLY A 304 -24.76 10.32 2.88
C GLY A 304 -24.28 10.18 4.33
N ARG A 305 -23.80 9.01 4.75
CA ARG A 305 -23.25 8.84 6.10
C ARG A 305 -21.87 9.47 6.20
N THR A 306 -21.58 10.12 7.31
CA THR A 306 -20.27 10.75 7.54
C THR A 306 -19.43 9.95 8.52
N SER A 307 -18.16 9.69 8.20
CA SER A 307 -17.25 8.99 9.12
C SER A 307 -15.79 9.42 8.94
N PRO A 308 -15.00 9.58 10.03
CA PRO A 308 -13.55 9.73 9.93
C PRO A 308 -12.88 8.59 9.15
N TYR A 309 -13.47 7.40 9.18
CA TYR A 309 -13.02 6.25 8.39
C TYR A 309 -13.08 6.51 6.87
N PHE A 310 -14.10 7.21 6.39
CA PHE A 310 -14.19 7.52 4.96
C PHE A 310 -13.11 8.53 4.55
N THR A 311 -12.75 9.49 5.41
CA THR A 311 -11.61 10.37 5.17
C THR A 311 -10.30 9.58 5.10
N GLU A 312 -10.13 8.62 6.00
CA GLU A 312 -8.96 7.73 6.00
C GLU A 312 -8.84 6.94 4.68
N LEU A 313 -9.94 6.38 4.18
CA LEU A 313 -9.95 5.69 2.89
C LEU A 313 -9.56 6.63 1.73
N VAL A 314 -10.04 7.86 1.71
CA VAL A 314 -9.63 8.87 0.71
C VAL A 314 -8.13 9.15 0.82
N LEU A 315 -7.59 9.30 2.04
CA LEU A 315 -6.16 9.49 2.24
C LEU A 315 -5.33 8.27 1.82
N SER A 316 -5.86 7.05 1.95
CA SER A 316 -5.22 5.84 1.40
C SER A 316 -5.03 5.95 -0.11
N VAL A 317 -6.07 6.34 -0.86
CA VAL A 317 -5.98 6.58 -2.31
C VAL A 317 -4.93 7.65 -2.62
N VAL A 318 -4.99 8.79 -1.92
CA VAL A 318 -4.03 9.89 -2.12
C VAL A 318 -2.59 9.40 -1.85
N SER A 319 -2.37 8.61 -0.81
CA SER A 319 -1.05 8.06 -0.48
C SER A 319 -0.51 7.12 -1.57
N LEU A 320 -1.37 6.29 -2.16
CA LEU A 320 -1.01 5.42 -3.29
C LEU A 320 -0.70 6.23 -4.55
N ASN A 321 -1.44 7.32 -4.78
CA ASN A 321 -1.20 8.22 -5.91
C ASN A 321 0.16 8.91 -5.79
N GLU A 322 0.51 9.41 -4.60
CA GLU A 322 1.82 10.02 -4.34
C GLU A 322 2.97 9.01 -4.46
N GLN A 323 2.76 7.74 -4.11
CA GLN A 323 3.76 6.68 -4.31
C GLN A 323 4.01 6.36 -5.78
N ARG A 324 3.01 6.57 -6.66
CA ARG A 324 3.15 6.36 -8.10
C ARG A 324 3.86 7.51 -8.80
N GLY A 325 3.72 8.73 -8.28
CA GLY A 325 4.19 9.96 -8.92
C GLY A 325 5.72 10.13 -8.94
N ILE A 326 6.28 10.43 -10.11
CA ILE A 326 7.65 10.96 -10.26
C ILE A 326 7.70 12.45 -9.83
N ALA A 327 6.54 13.12 -9.76
CA ALA A 327 6.40 14.49 -9.29
C ALA A 327 5.87 14.46 -7.84
N ALA A 328 6.78 14.56 -6.88
CA ALA A 328 6.46 14.78 -5.48
C ALA A 328 5.76 16.14 -5.34
N GLY A 329 4.44 16.12 -5.28
CA GLY A 329 3.66 17.24 -4.79
C GLY A 329 3.86 17.33 -3.29
N GLY A 330 5.00 17.88 -2.83
CA GLY A 330 5.30 18.04 -1.41
C GLY A 330 4.20 18.78 -0.63
N GLU A 331 3.39 19.57 -1.34
CA GLU A 331 2.16 20.18 -0.83
C GLU A 331 1.11 19.15 -0.42
N VAL A 332 0.78 18.16 -1.28
CA VAL A 332 -0.23 17.14 -0.99
C VAL A 332 0.13 16.38 0.27
N VAL A 333 1.36 15.85 0.31
CA VAL A 333 1.86 15.14 1.48
C VAL A 333 1.89 16.05 2.72
N GLY A 334 2.28 17.31 2.55
CA GLY A 334 2.32 18.31 3.63
C GLY A 334 0.95 18.59 4.24
N ARG A 335 -0.10 18.67 3.42
CA ARG A 335 -1.49 18.90 3.86
C ARG A 335 -2.09 17.66 4.50
N SER A 336 -1.80 16.46 3.96
CA SER A 336 -2.26 15.19 4.53
C SER A 336 -1.82 14.96 5.98
N VAL A 337 -0.68 15.52 6.41
CA VAL A 337 -0.23 15.41 7.81
C VAL A 337 -1.26 15.99 8.79
N GLY A 338 -1.81 17.17 8.50
CA GLY A 338 -2.79 17.80 9.39
C GLY A 338 -4.07 16.98 9.49
N VAL A 339 -4.50 16.40 8.37
CA VAL A 339 -5.67 15.52 8.32
C VAL A 339 -5.44 14.23 9.13
N LEU A 340 -4.27 13.59 8.97
CA LEU A 340 -3.92 12.39 9.74
C LEU A 340 -3.82 12.65 11.24
N GLU A 341 -3.26 13.79 11.65
CA GLU A 341 -3.22 14.20 13.06
C GLU A 341 -4.63 14.42 13.62
N GLU A 342 -5.54 15.01 12.83
CA GLU A 342 -6.94 15.19 13.19
C GLU A 342 -7.68 13.84 13.29
N LEU A 343 -7.45 12.92 12.36
CA LEU A 343 -8.00 11.57 12.39
C LEU A 343 -7.55 10.80 13.63
N ALA A 344 -6.24 10.83 13.94
CA ALA A 344 -5.70 10.22 15.16
C ALA A 344 -6.39 10.75 16.43
N GLN A 345 -6.74 12.03 16.47
CA GLN A 345 -7.47 12.64 17.60
C GLN A 345 -8.94 12.19 17.63
N ARG A 346 -9.63 12.24 16.49
CA ARG A 346 -11.05 11.88 16.38
C ARG A 346 -11.32 10.41 16.66
N GLY A 347 -10.40 9.52 16.30
CA GLY A 347 -10.47 8.10 16.62
C GLY A 347 -9.85 7.71 17.95
N ARG A 348 -9.41 8.66 18.80
CA ARG A 348 -8.82 8.36 20.12
C ARG A 348 -7.62 7.40 20.06
N VAL A 349 -6.84 7.54 18.99
CA VAL A 349 -5.58 6.83 18.80
C VAL A 349 -4.46 7.51 19.58
N ASN A 350 -4.34 8.84 19.47
CA ASN A 350 -3.30 9.63 20.16
C ASN A 350 -3.81 10.39 21.40
N ARG A 351 -5.04 10.09 21.84
CA ARG A 351 -5.68 10.71 23.01
C ARG A 351 -6.47 9.67 23.77
N ARG A 352 -6.46 9.79 25.10
CA ARG A 352 -7.32 8.99 25.97
C ARG A 352 -8.79 9.17 25.61
N ALA A 353 -9.51 8.06 25.47
CA ALA A 353 -10.96 8.06 25.31
C ALA A 353 -11.66 8.40 26.64
N VAL A 354 -12.79 9.09 26.54
CA VAL A 354 -13.73 9.32 27.65
C VAL A 354 -14.96 8.42 27.48
N GLU A 355 -15.77 8.29 28.53
CA GLU A 355 -17.04 7.57 28.45
C GLU A 355 -17.94 8.21 27.37
N GLU A 356 -18.65 7.39 26.58
CA GLU A 356 -19.51 7.81 25.45
C GLU A 356 -18.79 8.43 24.23
N ASP A 357 -17.47 8.30 24.12
CA ASP A 357 -16.75 8.85 22.98
C ASP A 357 -17.06 8.12 21.67
N ARG A 358 -17.62 8.84 20.70
CA ARG A 358 -17.94 8.29 19.36
C ARG A 358 -16.71 7.77 18.62
N GLY A 359 -15.50 8.22 18.97
CA GLY A 359 -14.26 7.70 18.40
C GLY A 359 -14.04 6.22 18.69
N ILE A 360 -14.58 5.70 19.80
CA ILE A 360 -14.49 4.28 20.18
C ILE A 360 -15.18 3.40 19.12
N ASN A 361 -16.28 3.88 18.54
CA ASN A 361 -17.06 3.14 17.54
C ASN A 361 -16.27 2.85 16.25
N LEU A 362 -15.14 3.52 16.00
CA LEU A 362 -14.24 3.20 14.88
C LEU A 362 -13.43 1.92 15.12
N HIS A 363 -13.39 1.46 16.37
CA HIS A 363 -12.62 0.29 16.82
C HIS A 363 -13.51 -0.85 17.26
N ASP A 364 -14.56 -0.55 18.02
CA ASP A 364 -15.54 -1.52 18.52
C ASP A 364 -16.93 -0.84 18.64
N PRO A 365 -17.99 -1.35 18.00
CA PRO A 365 -18.01 -2.56 17.15
C PRO A 365 -17.34 -2.38 15.77
N GLY A 366 -16.91 -1.15 15.42
CA GLY A 366 -16.34 -0.84 14.12
C GLY A 366 -17.33 -0.13 13.18
N VAL A 367 -16.87 0.15 11.96
CA VAL A 367 -17.66 0.85 10.94
C VAL A 367 -18.40 -0.16 10.08
N SER A 368 -19.73 -0.14 10.17
CA SER A 368 -20.62 -1.02 9.39
C SER A 368 -21.02 -0.40 8.04
N MET A 369 -20.80 -1.16 6.97
CA MET A 369 -21.06 -0.77 5.59
C MET A 369 -22.05 -1.75 4.95
N PRO A 370 -23.24 -1.31 4.52
CA PRO A 370 -24.23 -2.18 3.91
C PRO A 370 -23.75 -2.67 2.55
N LEU A 371 -23.92 -3.96 2.32
CA LEU A 371 -23.57 -4.63 1.08
C LEU A 371 -24.80 -4.63 0.17
N ARG A 372 -25.03 -3.53 -0.54
CA ARG A 372 -26.22 -3.36 -1.37
C ARG A 372 -26.28 -4.39 -2.49
N GLY A 373 -27.45 -4.98 -2.69
CA GLY A 373 -27.68 -6.09 -3.63
C GLY A 373 -27.60 -7.48 -2.95
N SER A 374 -27.02 -7.58 -1.76
CA SER A 374 -26.97 -8.85 -1.00
C SER A 374 -28.35 -9.34 -0.54
N GLU A 375 -29.37 -8.48 -0.58
CA GLU A 375 -30.77 -8.85 -0.31
C GLU A 375 -31.39 -9.82 -1.34
N ALA A 376 -30.70 -10.10 -2.45
CA ALA A 376 -31.18 -11.00 -3.50
C ALA A 376 -31.59 -12.37 -2.96
N ASP A 377 -30.78 -12.95 -2.07
CA ASP A 377 -31.03 -14.28 -1.51
C ASP A 377 -31.52 -14.24 -0.06
N GLY A 378 -31.40 -13.13 0.68
CA GLY A 378 -31.70 -13.06 2.12
C GLY A 378 -31.83 -11.63 2.69
N PRO A 379 -31.65 -11.41 4.00
CA PRO A 379 -31.59 -10.05 4.56
C PRO A 379 -30.38 -9.30 3.99
N ARG A 380 -30.45 -7.96 3.94
CA ARG A 380 -29.28 -7.17 3.53
C ARG A 380 -28.13 -7.41 4.51
N LEU A 381 -26.96 -7.67 3.97
CA LEU A 381 -25.73 -7.89 4.71
C LEU A 381 -24.96 -6.58 4.91
N ALA A 382 -24.00 -6.61 5.82
CA ALA A 382 -23.06 -5.55 6.09
C ALA A 382 -21.64 -6.11 6.27
N TRP A 383 -20.67 -5.28 5.90
CA TRP A 383 -19.25 -5.47 6.17
C TRP A 383 -18.83 -4.56 7.32
N VAL A 384 -18.19 -5.13 8.34
CA VAL A 384 -17.78 -4.38 9.54
C VAL A 384 -16.26 -4.28 9.56
N TYR A 385 -15.75 -3.04 9.61
CA TYR A 385 -14.33 -2.76 9.64
C TYR A 385 -13.88 -2.22 11.00
N THR A 386 -12.87 -2.83 11.61
CA THR A 386 -12.33 -2.46 12.95
C THR A 386 -10.86 -2.00 12.92
N GLY A 387 -10.23 -2.00 11.74
CA GLY A 387 -8.80 -1.77 11.52
C GLY A 387 -8.35 -0.31 11.45
N TYR A 388 -9.15 0.63 11.96
CA TYR A 388 -8.93 2.08 11.86
C TYR A 388 -7.50 2.51 12.24
N ALA A 389 -6.99 2.09 13.41
CA ALA A 389 -5.63 2.48 13.82
C ALA A 389 -4.53 1.89 12.90
N ALA A 390 -4.75 0.69 12.36
CA ALA A 390 -3.77 0.04 11.51
C ALA A 390 -3.68 0.73 10.14
N THR A 391 -4.82 1.07 9.53
CA THR A 391 -4.83 1.81 8.26
C THR A 391 -4.24 3.21 8.44
N LEU A 392 -4.52 3.90 9.55
CA LEU A 392 -3.94 5.21 9.87
C LEU A 392 -2.42 5.14 9.94
N ALA A 393 -1.88 4.14 10.64
CA ALA A 393 -0.44 3.90 10.74
C ALA A 393 0.17 3.61 9.34
N LYS A 394 -0.49 2.75 8.56
CA LYS A 394 -0.05 2.36 7.21
C LYS A 394 0.03 3.57 6.28
N ILE A 395 -0.99 4.44 6.27
CA ILE A 395 -1.00 5.67 5.46
C ILE A 395 0.14 6.61 5.89
N ALA A 396 0.30 6.82 7.20
CA ALA A 396 1.34 7.70 7.73
C ALA A 396 2.75 7.23 7.35
N LEU A 397 3.03 5.93 7.46
CA LEU A 397 4.30 5.32 7.04
C LEU A 397 4.53 5.42 5.52
N ARG A 398 3.48 5.19 4.72
CA ARG A 398 3.54 5.32 3.26
C ARG A 398 3.90 6.74 2.83
N LEU A 399 3.26 7.75 3.40
CA LEU A 399 3.54 9.16 3.13
C LEU A 399 4.93 9.58 3.65
N ALA A 400 5.37 9.03 4.79
CA ALA A 400 6.71 9.25 5.32
C ALA A 400 7.82 8.70 4.40
N GLY A 401 7.49 7.69 3.58
CA GLY A 401 8.39 7.10 2.59
C GLY A 401 8.56 7.92 1.31
N VAL A 402 7.60 8.79 0.98
CA VAL A 402 7.63 9.61 -0.26
C VAL A 402 7.95 11.08 -0.03
N THR A 403 7.80 11.58 1.20
CA THR A 403 8.08 12.99 1.49
C THR A 403 9.59 13.30 1.49
N THR A 404 9.97 14.44 0.91
CA THR A 404 11.34 14.97 0.96
C THR A 404 11.56 15.89 2.17
N SER A 405 10.49 16.36 2.82
CA SER A 405 10.56 17.27 3.96
C SER A 405 10.80 16.48 5.26
N ARG A 406 11.95 16.74 5.91
CA ARG A 406 12.29 16.11 7.21
C ARG A 406 11.26 16.40 8.29
N ARG A 407 10.76 17.64 8.35
CA ARG A 407 9.73 18.05 9.31
C ARG A 407 8.42 17.31 9.07
N THR A 408 8.03 17.18 7.81
CA THR A 408 6.82 16.43 7.42
C THR A 408 6.98 14.95 7.75
N ARG A 409 8.15 14.35 7.43
CA ARG A 409 8.47 12.96 7.76
C ARG A 409 8.42 12.69 9.27
N ALA A 410 9.00 13.57 10.09
CA ALA A 410 8.99 13.41 11.54
C ALA A 410 7.57 13.38 12.11
N ARG A 411 6.70 14.33 11.69
CA ARG A 411 5.30 14.36 12.12
C ARG A 411 4.51 13.12 11.67
N LEU A 412 4.75 12.64 10.45
CA LEU A 412 4.13 11.40 9.96
C LEU A 412 4.57 10.18 10.78
N ILE A 413 5.84 10.10 11.15
CA ILE A 413 6.35 9.04 12.04
C ILE A 413 5.69 9.14 13.42
N GLU A 414 5.53 10.34 13.99
CA GLU A 414 4.83 10.52 15.27
C GLU A 414 3.36 10.03 15.23
N VAL A 415 2.66 10.26 14.12
CA VAL A 415 1.31 9.71 13.92
C VAL A 415 1.35 8.18 13.84
N ALA A 416 2.28 7.61 13.08
CA ALA A 416 2.43 6.17 12.96
C ALA A 416 2.77 5.51 14.31
N ASP A 417 3.72 6.08 15.07
CA ASP A 417 4.13 5.59 16.38
C ASP A 417 2.95 5.60 17.36
N SER A 418 2.17 6.70 17.39
CA SER A 418 0.97 6.78 18.23
C SER A 418 -0.06 5.70 17.89
N ALA A 419 -0.22 5.41 16.60
CA ALA A 419 -1.11 4.36 16.13
C ALA A 419 -0.60 2.95 16.44
N VAL A 420 0.70 2.71 16.33
CA VAL A 420 1.33 1.44 16.73
C VAL A 420 1.23 1.23 18.23
N ASP A 421 1.50 2.24 19.05
CA ASP A 421 1.33 2.17 20.51
C ASP A 421 -0.11 1.81 20.88
N HIS A 422 -1.09 2.43 20.22
CA HIS A 422 -2.50 2.10 20.38
C HIS A 422 -2.82 0.64 20.00
N LEU A 423 -2.27 0.14 18.88
CA LEU A 423 -2.44 -1.25 18.48
C LEU A 423 -1.78 -2.20 19.49
N LEU A 424 -0.60 -1.87 20.02
CA LEU A 424 0.08 -2.69 21.02
C LEU A 424 -0.73 -2.81 22.32
N LEU A 425 -1.46 -1.77 22.73
CA LEU A 425 -2.40 -1.86 23.85
C LEU A 425 -3.50 -2.89 23.59
N ARG A 426 -3.99 -2.98 22.35
CA ARG A 426 -5.05 -3.93 21.93
C ARG A 426 -4.55 -5.36 21.70
N ARG A 427 -3.27 -5.65 21.95
CA ARG A 427 -2.71 -6.99 21.77
C ARG A 427 -3.14 -7.90 22.93
N GLN A 428 -3.65 -9.09 22.62
CA GLN A 428 -3.95 -10.11 23.61
C GLN A 428 -2.64 -10.67 24.18
N GLN A 429 -2.42 -10.53 25.49
CA GLN A 429 -1.14 -10.89 26.12
C GLN A 429 -0.82 -12.38 26.04
N ASP A 430 -1.83 -13.24 26.20
CA ASP A 430 -1.64 -14.70 26.26
C ASP A 430 -1.36 -15.32 24.89
N ILE A 431 -1.99 -14.80 23.83
CA ILE A 431 -1.89 -15.34 22.46
C ILE A 431 -0.85 -14.57 21.63
N GLY A 432 -0.59 -13.30 21.99
CA GLY A 432 0.33 -12.44 21.27
C GLY A 432 -0.20 -11.94 19.93
N LEU A 433 -1.49 -12.11 19.65
CA LEU A 433 -2.21 -11.63 18.46
C LEU A 433 -3.24 -10.55 18.85
N TRP A 434 -3.95 -10.03 17.86
CA TRP A 434 -5.02 -9.05 18.04
C TRP A 434 -6.37 -9.74 17.90
N ASP A 435 -7.44 -9.30 18.53
CA ASP A 435 -7.67 -7.95 19.05
C ASP A 435 -8.33 -7.98 20.43
N ASP A 436 -8.06 -6.96 21.26
CA ASP A 436 -8.70 -6.71 22.55
C ASP A 436 -8.88 -5.20 22.80
N PRO A 437 -9.99 -4.61 22.29
CA PRO A 437 -10.31 -3.20 22.46
C PRO A 437 -10.44 -2.76 23.93
N ALA A 438 -10.83 -3.66 24.84
CA ALA A 438 -11.04 -3.35 26.25
C ALA A 438 -9.74 -2.92 26.96
N ASN A 439 -8.58 -3.36 26.44
CA ASN A 439 -7.27 -2.91 26.94
C ASN A 439 -6.96 -1.44 26.59
N ALA A 440 -7.56 -0.91 25.52
CA ALA A 440 -7.36 0.47 25.07
C ALA A 440 -8.47 1.42 25.53
N PHE A 441 -9.70 0.92 25.68
CA PHE A 441 -10.89 1.73 25.94
C PHE A 441 -11.63 1.32 27.22
N PRO A 442 -11.76 2.22 28.21
CA PRO A 442 -12.60 1.98 29.38
C PRO A 442 -14.07 1.80 28.99
N GLY A 443 -14.74 0.79 29.54
CA GLY A 443 -16.18 0.57 29.33
C GLY A 443 -16.54 -0.30 28.13
N VAL A 444 -15.56 -0.67 27.29
CA VAL A 444 -15.73 -1.72 26.27
C VAL A 444 -15.67 -3.08 26.96
N SER A 445 -16.60 -3.97 26.60
CA SER A 445 -16.60 -5.33 27.15
C SER A 445 -15.43 -6.13 26.56
N PRO A 446 -14.75 -6.97 27.35
CA PRO A 446 -13.72 -7.86 26.80
C PRO A 446 -14.28 -8.71 25.65
N VAL A 447 -13.56 -8.72 24.54
CA VAL A 447 -13.88 -9.46 23.30
C VAL A 447 -13.61 -10.97 23.53
N PRO A 448 -14.20 -11.90 22.72
CA PRO A 448 -14.04 -13.34 22.92
C PRO A 448 -12.58 -13.82 22.97
N ALA A 449 -12.36 -15.00 23.54
CA ALA A 449 -11.04 -15.61 23.77
C ALA A 449 -10.20 -15.89 22.50
N THR A 450 -10.71 -15.60 21.31
CA THR A 450 -10.04 -15.87 20.03
C THR A 450 -9.57 -14.58 19.36
N PRO A 451 -8.38 -14.58 18.73
CA PRO A 451 -7.88 -13.42 18.01
C PRO A 451 -8.74 -13.09 16.78
N SER A 452 -8.79 -11.81 16.42
CA SER A 452 -9.26 -11.30 15.14
C SER A 452 -8.16 -11.41 14.09
N TRP A 453 -8.38 -12.24 13.08
CA TRP A 453 -7.45 -12.38 11.96
C TRP A 453 -7.38 -11.14 11.09
N ASP A 454 -8.51 -10.45 10.87
CA ASP A 454 -8.56 -9.18 10.12
C ASP A 454 -7.61 -8.14 10.74
N ILE A 455 -7.74 -7.86 12.05
CA ILE A 455 -6.86 -6.89 12.70
C ILE A 455 -5.41 -7.36 12.73
N THR A 456 -5.20 -8.65 12.99
CA THR A 456 -3.85 -9.23 13.02
C THR A 456 -3.15 -9.05 11.67
N GLU A 457 -3.84 -9.30 10.56
CA GLU A 457 -3.32 -9.07 9.21
C GLU A 457 -2.94 -7.59 9.03
N ARG A 458 -3.83 -6.65 9.35
CA ARG A 458 -3.56 -5.21 9.18
C ARG A 458 -2.39 -4.73 10.01
N VAL A 459 -2.22 -5.25 11.23
CA VAL A 459 -1.05 -4.95 12.07
C VAL A 459 0.23 -5.46 11.43
N VAL A 460 0.21 -6.66 10.83
CA VAL A 460 1.35 -7.19 10.07
C VAL A 460 1.67 -6.31 8.87
N GLU A 461 0.67 -5.82 8.14
CA GLU A 461 0.89 -4.86 7.04
C GLU A 461 1.58 -3.57 7.50
N VAL A 462 1.23 -3.06 8.69
CA VAL A 462 1.89 -1.90 9.31
C VAL A 462 3.37 -2.20 9.57
N PHE A 463 3.70 -3.37 10.11
CA PHE A 463 5.09 -3.76 10.33
C PHE A 463 5.87 -3.92 9.03
N VAL A 464 5.25 -4.45 7.98
CA VAL A 464 5.87 -4.52 6.64
C VAL A 464 6.12 -3.12 6.09
N ALA A 465 5.17 -2.19 6.23
CA ALA A 465 5.34 -0.80 5.83
C ALA A 465 6.47 -0.11 6.61
N ALA A 466 6.54 -0.32 7.94
CA ALA A 466 7.59 0.22 8.80
C ALA A 466 8.97 -0.34 8.42
N ALA A 467 9.09 -1.66 8.23
CA ALA A 467 10.34 -2.30 7.83
C ALA A 467 10.82 -1.81 6.46
N THR A 468 9.89 -1.56 5.54
CA THR A 468 10.19 -0.96 4.22
C THR A 468 10.73 0.46 4.36
N LEU A 469 10.09 1.28 5.20
CA LEU A 469 10.52 2.65 5.48
C LEU A 469 11.92 2.71 6.14
N VAL A 470 12.19 1.83 7.10
CA VAL A 470 13.49 1.75 7.79
C VAL A 470 14.60 1.24 6.87
N SER A 471 14.27 0.33 5.95
CA SER A 471 15.22 -0.21 4.97
C SER A 471 15.51 0.77 3.82
N ALA A 472 14.69 1.82 3.66
CA ALA A 472 14.90 2.81 2.61
C ALA A 472 16.16 3.66 2.88
N PRO A 473 16.85 4.14 1.82
CA PRO A 473 17.93 5.09 1.98
C PRO A 473 17.49 6.31 2.80
N PRO A 474 18.38 6.92 3.61
CA PRO A 474 18.08 8.16 4.31
C PRO A 474 17.60 9.24 3.35
N LEU A 475 16.71 10.12 3.81
CA LEU A 475 16.28 11.28 3.03
C LEU A 475 17.48 12.16 2.67
N ALA A 476 17.79 12.19 1.38
CA ALA A 476 18.76 13.09 0.81
C ALA A 476 18.06 14.41 0.48
N ASP A 477 18.38 15.46 1.24
CA ASP A 477 17.94 16.82 0.96
C ASP A 477 18.81 17.41 -0.16
N GLN A 478 18.20 18.09 -1.14
CA GLN A 478 18.93 18.60 -2.31
C GLN A 478 20.05 19.56 -1.90
N GLY A 479 19.81 20.43 -0.91
CA GLY A 479 20.84 21.34 -0.40
C GLY A 479 22.03 20.61 0.21
N GLN A 480 21.82 19.46 0.85
CA GLN A 480 22.91 18.63 1.36
C GLN A 480 23.66 17.89 0.25
N ILE A 481 22.96 17.44 -0.79
CA ILE A 481 23.59 16.85 -1.98
C ILE A 481 24.49 17.90 -2.65
N ASP A 482 23.96 19.10 -2.88
CA ASP A 482 24.69 20.21 -3.50
C ASP A 482 25.92 20.59 -2.67
N GLN A 483 25.78 20.69 -1.35
CA GLN A 483 26.89 20.97 -0.44
C GLN A 483 27.96 19.86 -0.46
N ALA A 484 27.55 18.60 -0.47
CA ALA A 484 28.47 17.47 -0.54
C ALA A 484 29.21 17.44 -1.88
N ASN A 485 28.51 17.65 -2.99
CA ASN A 485 29.10 17.74 -4.33
C ASN A 485 30.12 18.89 -4.42
N ALA A 486 29.82 20.06 -3.87
CA ALA A 486 30.74 21.19 -3.85
C ALA A 486 32.07 20.84 -3.14
N LYS A 487 32.00 20.21 -1.96
CA LYS A 487 33.18 19.76 -1.22
C LYS A 487 33.96 18.67 -1.95
N ILE A 488 33.27 17.71 -2.56
CA ILE A 488 33.92 16.65 -3.35
C ILE A 488 34.66 17.26 -4.55
N ALA A 489 34.04 18.20 -5.26
CA ALA A 489 34.66 18.87 -6.39
C ALA A 489 35.91 19.66 -5.98
N GLU A 490 35.87 20.40 -4.87
CA GLU A 490 37.03 21.09 -4.30
C GLU A 490 38.15 20.12 -3.93
N ALA A 491 37.81 19.05 -3.20
CA ALA A 491 38.78 18.03 -2.78
C ALA A 491 39.45 17.32 -3.96
N ARG A 492 38.68 17.02 -5.02
CA ARG A 492 39.22 16.46 -6.28
C ARG A 492 40.18 17.44 -6.95
N HIS A 493 39.82 18.73 -7.02
CA HIS A 493 40.69 19.74 -7.60
C HIS A 493 42.03 19.84 -6.84
N ILE A 494 42.01 19.86 -5.51
CA ILE A 494 43.24 19.91 -4.69
C ILE A 494 44.05 18.62 -4.88
N LEU A 495 43.42 17.44 -4.88
CA LEU A 495 44.10 16.17 -5.16
C LEU A 495 44.84 16.19 -6.50
N ASP A 496 44.21 16.72 -7.55
CA ASP A 496 44.82 16.82 -8.87
C ASP A 496 46.02 17.79 -8.87
N GLN A 497 45.94 18.92 -8.16
CA GLN A 497 47.08 19.82 -7.94
C GLN A 497 48.23 19.10 -7.21
N GLU A 498 47.89 18.29 -6.21
CA GLU A 498 48.89 17.57 -5.42
C GLU A 498 49.63 16.50 -6.25
N ARG A 499 48.90 15.78 -7.11
CA ARG A 499 49.48 14.82 -8.05
C ARG A 499 50.45 15.45 -9.04
N LEU A 500 50.21 16.70 -9.45
CA LEU A 500 51.09 17.43 -10.36
C LEU A 500 52.35 17.97 -9.66
N THR A 501 52.27 18.21 -8.35
CA THR A 501 53.34 18.87 -7.58
C THR A 501 54.32 17.87 -6.98
N ILE A 502 53.90 16.64 -6.68
CA ILE A 502 54.78 15.60 -6.12
C ILE A 502 55.68 15.03 -7.23
N PRO A 503 57.02 15.14 -7.11
CA PRO A 503 57.94 14.52 -8.06
C PRO A 503 57.73 13.00 -8.08
N MET A 504 57.92 12.34 -9.23
CA MET A 504 57.83 10.87 -9.35
C MET A 504 58.77 10.08 -8.41
N ALA A 505 59.72 10.75 -7.74
CA ALA A 505 60.61 10.20 -6.72
C ALA A 505 60.17 10.51 -5.26
N GLY A 506 58.91 10.92 -5.04
CA GLY A 506 58.34 11.17 -3.71
C GLY A 506 58.31 9.92 -2.80
N GLY A 507 58.22 10.14 -1.49
CA GLY A 507 58.27 9.06 -0.50
C GLY A 507 57.08 8.09 -0.59
N ALA A 508 57.30 6.81 -0.24
CA ALA A 508 56.27 5.76 -0.29
C ALA A 508 55.01 6.08 0.55
N GLU A 509 55.17 6.85 1.62
CA GLU A 509 54.07 7.30 2.50
C GLU A 509 53.17 8.36 1.83
N GLU A 510 53.72 9.31 1.08
CA GLU A 510 52.95 10.34 0.37
C GLU A 510 52.08 9.72 -0.73
N GLN A 511 52.66 8.77 -1.49
CA GLN A 511 51.92 8.02 -2.50
C GLN A 511 50.80 7.15 -1.91
N LYS A 512 51.00 6.63 -0.69
CA LYS A 512 49.98 5.87 0.03
C LYS A 512 48.83 6.78 0.45
N LEU A 513 49.11 7.94 1.04
CA LEU A 513 48.10 8.92 1.43
C LEU A 513 47.24 9.38 0.24
N LEU A 514 47.86 9.70 -0.91
CA LEU A 514 47.11 10.11 -2.10
C LEU A 514 46.17 9.02 -2.64
N ARG A 515 46.57 7.74 -2.57
CA ARG A 515 45.70 6.62 -2.94
C ARG A 515 44.54 6.44 -1.97
N GLU A 516 44.80 6.58 -0.66
CA GLU A 516 43.75 6.54 0.37
C GLU A 516 42.74 7.67 0.19
N VAL A 517 43.21 8.89 -0.08
CA VAL A 517 42.38 10.07 -0.39
C VAL A 517 41.50 9.82 -1.62
N GLU A 518 42.06 9.29 -2.71
CA GLU A 518 41.29 8.97 -3.92
C GLU A 518 40.20 7.93 -3.66
N GLN A 519 40.50 6.88 -2.89
CA GLN A 519 39.50 5.88 -2.51
C GLN A 519 38.36 6.49 -1.67
N LEU A 520 38.70 7.40 -0.74
CA LEU A 520 37.70 8.10 0.07
C LEU A 520 36.82 9.01 -0.79
N LEU A 521 37.37 9.71 -1.79
CA LEU A 521 36.59 10.54 -2.72
C LEU A 521 35.69 9.71 -3.63
N ASN A 522 36.19 8.60 -4.18
CA ASN A 522 35.38 7.68 -4.98
C ASN A 522 34.23 7.09 -4.16
N ARG A 523 34.47 6.78 -2.89
CA ARG A 523 33.42 6.38 -1.96
C ARG A 523 32.44 7.52 -1.67
N ALA A 524 32.91 8.74 -1.49
CA ALA A 524 32.06 9.91 -1.26
C ALA A 524 31.11 10.14 -2.45
N ASP A 525 31.61 10.07 -3.69
CA ASP A 525 30.80 10.14 -4.91
C ASP A 525 29.73 9.04 -4.96
N GLY A 526 30.11 7.80 -4.67
CA GLY A 526 29.16 6.68 -4.62
C GLY A 526 28.09 6.83 -3.53
N LEU A 527 28.31 7.68 -2.52
CA LEU A 527 27.39 7.89 -1.41
C LEU A 527 26.57 9.18 -1.54
N VAL A 528 26.91 10.11 -2.42
CA VAL A 528 26.36 11.48 -2.37
C VAL A 528 24.85 11.53 -2.52
N SER A 529 24.28 10.71 -3.41
CA SER A 529 22.84 10.69 -3.69
C SER A 529 22.01 10.02 -2.59
N GLY A 530 22.60 9.13 -1.78
CA GLY A 530 21.86 8.36 -0.76
C GLY A 530 22.23 8.72 0.69
N ARG A 531 23.44 9.22 0.91
CA ARG A 531 24.00 9.57 2.23
C ARG A 531 24.85 10.85 2.11
N PRO A 532 24.26 11.99 1.69
CA PRO A 532 25.02 13.22 1.42
C PRO A 532 25.82 13.71 2.61
N ALA A 533 25.32 13.56 3.84
CA ALA A 533 26.07 13.91 5.05
C ALA A 533 27.31 13.02 5.26
N THR A 534 27.23 11.71 4.98
CA THR A 534 28.39 10.81 5.03
C THR A 534 29.39 11.15 3.93
N ALA A 535 28.91 11.44 2.72
CA ALA A 535 29.75 11.89 1.61
C ALA A 535 30.48 13.21 1.96
N SER A 536 29.76 14.18 2.54
CA SER A 536 30.31 15.45 3.02
C SER A 536 31.40 15.24 4.08
N ALA A 537 31.17 14.37 5.07
CA ALA A 537 32.15 14.06 6.11
C ALA A 537 33.42 13.37 5.55
N LEU A 538 33.28 12.53 4.52
CA LEU A 538 34.42 11.93 3.81
C LEU A 538 35.21 13.00 3.05
N ALA A 539 34.52 13.92 2.35
CA ALA A 539 35.17 15.04 1.68
C ALA A 539 35.88 15.97 2.67
N ASP A 540 35.29 16.27 3.83
CA ASP A 540 35.92 17.07 4.90
C ASP A 540 37.17 16.40 5.48
N LYS A 541 37.18 15.06 5.58
CA LYS A 541 38.40 14.32 5.96
C LYS A 541 39.48 14.48 4.89
N VAL A 542 39.13 14.30 3.63
CA VAL A 542 40.08 14.42 2.51
C VAL A 542 40.67 15.83 2.43
N LEU A 543 39.86 16.88 2.54
CA LEU A 543 40.33 18.27 2.54
C LEU A 543 41.35 18.52 3.66
N ARG A 544 41.12 17.97 4.86
CA ARG A 544 42.08 18.05 5.97
C ARG A 544 43.36 17.28 5.69
N ASP A 545 43.27 16.05 5.19
CA ASP A 545 44.45 15.23 4.86
C ASP A 545 45.33 15.91 3.79
N LEU A 546 44.71 16.57 2.80
CA LEU A 546 45.41 17.32 1.74
C LEU A 546 46.04 18.63 2.27
N ASP A 547 45.35 19.35 3.15
CA ASP A 547 45.90 20.56 3.79
C ASP A 547 47.12 20.23 4.67
N GLU A 548 47.07 19.14 5.44
CA GLU A 548 48.20 18.66 6.24
C GLU A 548 49.41 18.32 5.36
N LEU A 549 49.18 17.69 4.20
CA LEU A 549 50.23 17.37 3.22
C LEU A 549 50.84 18.63 2.60
N ALA A 550 50.02 19.62 2.25
CA ALA A 550 50.47 20.91 1.73
C ALA A 550 51.30 21.66 2.79
N PHE A 551 50.85 21.66 4.05
CA PHE A 551 51.55 22.29 5.17
C PHE A 551 52.92 21.63 5.44
N ALA A 552 52.97 20.30 5.50
CA ALA A 552 54.21 19.54 5.73
C ALA A 552 55.28 19.87 4.67
N ARG A 553 54.88 20.03 3.42
CA ARG A 553 55.77 20.43 2.32
C ARG A 553 56.27 21.85 2.44
N GLN A 554 55.39 22.80 2.76
CA GLN A 554 55.81 24.18 2.99
C GLN A 554 56.79 24.30 4.17
N ALA A 555 56.64 23.46 5.19
CA ALA A 555 57.58 23.36 6.28
C ALA A 555 58.93 22.79 5.81
N ALA A 556 58.93 21.71 5.03
CA ALA A 556 60.13 21.11 4.46
C ALA A 556 60.92 22.09 3.58
N ILE A 557 60.23 22.87 2.73
CA ILE A 557 60.84 23.91 1.88
C ILE A 557 61.45 25.05 2.70
N ARG A 558 60.87 25.38 3.87
CA ARG A 558 61.40 26.43 4.76
C ARG A 558 62.58 25.97 5.63
N SER A 559 62.73 24.66 5.84
CA SER A 559 63.82 24.06 6.60
C SER A 559 65.03 23.62 5.75
N ALA A 560 64.87 23.59 4.43
CA ALA A 560 65.92 23.37 3.44
C ALA A 560 66.50 24.70 2.96
#